data_AF-A0A553GZ80-F1
#
_entry.id   AF-A0A553GZ80-F1
#
_cell.length_a   1.000
_cell.length_b   1.000
_cell.length_c   1.000
_cell.angle_alpha   90.00
_cell.angle_beta   90.00
_cell.angle_gamma   90.00
#
_symmetry.space_group_name_H-M   'P 1'
#
loop_
_entity.id
_entity.type
_entity.pdbx_description
1 polymer ?
#
loop_
_entity_poly.entity_id
_entity_poly.type
_entity_poly.pdbx_seq_one_letter_code
_entity_poly.pdbx_strand_id
1 'polypeptide(L)'
;MKSIENLESIIMDISSNIFCGLRGHIFPAEKDFEDLFRFMKELNGLTRSQDFASKELAGVYFDLSTAIYSAVDTSGEKADWLMNMFDKFCDIARDYFSVEG
;
A
#
# COMPACT_ATOMS: atom_id res chain seq x y z
N MET A 1 -4.58 19.86 -10.09
CA MET A 1 -3.31 19.15 -9.85
C MET A 1 -3.34 18.68 -8.40
N LYS A 2 -3.25 17.38 -8.12
CA LYS A 2 -3.00 16.92 -6.74
C LYS A 2 -1.51 17.17 -6.44
N SER A 3 -1.19 17.71 -5.28
CA SER A 3 0.19 17.80 -4.80
C SER A 3 0.65 16.44 -4.27
N ILE A 4 1.97 16.23 -4.19
CA ILE A 4 2.58 15.05 -3.56
C ILE A 4 2.05 14.87 -2.14
N GLU A 5 2.02 15.93 -1.34
CA GLU A 5 1.49 15.92 0.04
C GLU A 5 0.03 15.44 0.12
N ASN A 6 -0.80 15.83 -0.84
CA ASN A 6 -2.20 15.39 -0.88
C ASN A 6 -2.29 13.87 -1.19
N LEU A 7 -1.44 13.37 -2.09
CA LEU A 7 -1.40 11.94 -2.38
C LEU A 7 -0.87 11.12 -1.21
N GLU A 8 0.19 11.58 -0.53
CA GLU A 8 0.69 10.92 0.67
C GLU A 8 -0.39 10.82 1.75
N SER A 9 -1.12 11.91 2.01
CA SER A 9 -2.25 11.90 2.96
C SER A 9 -3.33 10.90 2.58
N ILE A 10 -3.74 10.87 1.31
CA ILE A 10 -4.75 9.91 0.82
C ILE A 10 -4.27 8.46 1.00
N ILE A 11 -2.99 8.19 0.68
CA ILE A 11 -2.41 6.86 0.83
C ILE A 11 -2.37 6.46 2.30
N MET A 12 -2.00 7.38 3.20
CA MET A 12 -2.00 7.13 4.64
C MET A 12 -3.40 6.79 5.16
N ASP A 13 -4.43 7.53 4.75
CA ASP A 13 -5.81 7.30 5.17
C ASP A 13 -6.31 5.91 4.73
N ILE A 14 -6.08 5.54 3.46
CA ILE A 14 -6.48 4.23 2.93
C ILE A 14 -5.68 3.11 3.60
N SER A 15 -4.37 3.30 3.77
CA SER A 15 -3.51 2.32 4.44
C SER A 15 -3.94 2.07 5.88
N SER A 16 -4.33 3.13 6.60
CA SER A 16 -4.85 3.03 7.97
C SER A 16 -6.14 2.22 8.03
N ASN A 17 -7.06 2.44 7.09
CA ASN A 17 -8.31 1.67 7.02
C ASN A 17 -8.06 0.18 6.75
N ILE A 18 -7.20 -0.13 5.77
CA ILE A 18 -6.82 -1.52 5.44
C ILE A 18 -6.14 -2.17 6.65
N PHE A 19 -5.18 -1.49 7.27
CA PHE A 19 -4.46 -1.96 8.44
C PHE A 19 -5.40 -2.26 9.62
N CYS A 20 -6.28 -1.32 9.95
CA CYS A 20 -7.25 -1.48 11.05
C CYS A 20 -8.21 -2.64 10.79
N GLY A 21 -8.69 -2.78 9.55
CA GLY A 21 -9.53 -3.90 9.14
C GLY A 21 -8.81 -5.23 9.35
N LEU A 22 -7.62 -5.40 8.77
CA LEU A 22 -6.87 -6.65 8.85
C LEU A 22 -6.51 -7.03 10.30
N ARG A 23 -6.11 -6.04 11.13
CA ARG A 23 -5.85 -6.25 12.57
C ARG A 23 -7.09 -6.64 13.36
N GLY A 24 -8.27 -6.16 12.94
CA GLY A 24 -9.56 -6.50 13.51
C GLY A 24 -10.19 -7.78 12.94
N HIS A 25 -9.47 -8.53 12.11
CA HIS A 25 -10.00 -9.68 11.35
C HIS A 25 -11.19 -9.34 10.43
N ILE A 26 -11.26 -8.09 9.98
CA ILE A 26 -12.21 -7.60 9.00
C ILE A 26 -11.48 -7.40 7.68
N PHE A 27 -11.79 -8.23 6.69
CA PHE A 27 -11.17 -8.10 5.36
C PHE A 27 -11.63 -6.82 4.67
N PRO A 28 -10.71 -5.92 4.29
CA PRO A 28 -11.03 -4.74 3.50
C PRO A 28 -11.65 -5.12 2.16
N ALA A 29 -12.41 -4.22 1.55
CA ALA A 29 -12.96 -4.46 0.23
C ALA A 29 -11.83 -4.47 -0.80
N GLU A 30 -11.99 -5.25 -1.88
CA GLU A 30 -11.04 -5.22 -3.01
C GLU A 30 -10.84 -3.81 -3.56
N LYS A 31 -11.90 -3.00 -3.55
CA LYS A 31 -11.87 -1.58 -3.92
C LYS A 31 -10.87 -0.76 -3.09
N ASP A 32 -10.71 -1.05 -1.80
CA ASP A 32 -9.78 -0.31 -0.94
C ASP A 32 -8.33 -0.57 -1.39
N PHE A 33 -8.02 -1.82 -1.74
CA PHE A 33 -6.73 -2.19 -2.34
C PHE A 33 -6.53 -1.57 -3.72
N GLU A 34 -7.56 -1.58 -4.59
CA GLU A 34 -7.48 -0.95 -5.91
C GLU A 34 -7.23 0.57 -5.81
N ASP A 35 -7.93 1.24 -4.90
CA ASP A 35 -7.77 2.68 -4.67
C ASP A 35 -6.38 2.97 -4.11
N LEU A 36 -5.88 2.17 -3.15
CA LEU A 36 -4.51 2.24 -2.66
C LEU A 36 -3.50 2.11 -3.81
N PHE A 37 -3.58 1.03 -4.59
CA PHE A 37 -2.65 0.75 -5.69
C PHE A 37 -2.64 1.85 -6.74
N ARG A 38 -3.81 2.43 -7.05
CA ARG A 38 -3.90 3.57 -7.96
C ARG A 38 -3.14 4.78 -7.42
N PHE A 39 -3.34 5.14 -6.16
CA PHE A 39 -2.67 6.32 -5.58
C PHE A 39 -1.18 6.12 -5.37
N MET A 40 -0.74 4.90 -4.99
CA MET A 40 0.68 4.56 -4.96
C MET A 40 1.32 4.78 -6.34
N LYS A 41 0.71 4.26 -7.42
CA LYS A 41 1.23 4.47 -8.79
C LYS A 41 1.25 5.94 -9.21
N GLU A 42 0.20 6.71 -8.85
CA GLU A 42 0.13 8.15 -9.12
C GLU A 42 1.29 8.89 -8.42
N LEU A 43 1.55 8.55 -7.14
CA LEU A 43 2.65 9.10 -6.38
C LEU A 43 4.02 8.70 -6.97
N ASN A 44 4.21 7.44 -7.34
CA ASN A 44 5.45 6.96 -7.97
C ASN A 44 5.76 7.76 -9.25
N GLY A 45 4.76 8.02 -10.09
CA GLY A 45 4.92 8.81 -11.31
C GLY A 45 5.37 10.26 -11.04
N LEU A 46 4.93 10.86 -9.94
CA LEU A 46 5.30 12.23 -9.57
C LEU A 46 6.66 12.31 -8.87
N THR A 47 6.96 11.35 -8.00
CA THR A 47 8.19 11.32 -7.18
C THR A 47 9.42 10.87 -7.96
N ARG A 48 9.27 9.98 -8.96
CA ARG A 48 10.34 9.66 -9.92
C ARG A 48 10.87 10.90 -10.65
N SER A 49 10.07 11.97 -10.73
CA SER A 49 10.51 13.24 -11.30
C SER A 49 11.19 14.18 -10.31
N GLN A 50 11.22 13.85 -9.00
CA GLN A 50 11.61 14.77 -7.93
C GLN A 50 12.52 14.16 -6.82
N ASP A 51 13.13 12.98 -7.02
CA ASP A 51 14.12 12.40 -6.07
C ASP A 51 13.63 12.34 -4.62
N PHE A 52 12.35 12.03 -4.40
CA PHE A 52 11.73 12.11 -3.07
C PHE A 52 10.90 10.88 -2.73
N ALA A 53 11.27 10.20 -1.64
CA ALA A 53 10.39 9.32 -0.90
C ALA A 53 10.34 9.75 0.57
N SER A 54 9.15 10.06 1.10
CA SER A 54 9.04 10.45 2.50
C SER A 54 9.31 9.24 3.41
N LYS A 55 10.10 9.45 4.47
CA LYS A 55 10.39 8.39 5.46
C LYS A 55 9.12 7.87 6.12
N GLU A 56 8.13 8.74 6.28
CA GLU A 56 6.83 8.41 6.86
C GLU A 56 6.08 7.41 5.98
N LEU A 57 6.05 7.64 4.67
CA LEU A 57 5.39 6.72 3.74
C LEU A 57 6.09 5.36 3.67
N ALA A 58 7.43 5.33 3.75
CA ALA A 58 8.17 4.07 3.84
C ALA A 58 7.79 3.26 5.10
N GLY A 59 7.60 3.93 6.23
CA GLY A 59 7.08 3.29 7.45
C GLY A 59 5.68 2.73 7.25
N VAL A 60 4.78 3.51 6.65
CA VAL A 60 3.41 3.09 6.35
C VAL A 60 3.37 1.87 5.43
N TYR A 61 4.20 1.85 4.38
CA TYR A 61 4.27 0.68 3.48
C TYR A 61 4.83 -0.56 4.17
N PHE A 62 5.82 -0.40 5.05
CA PHE A 62 6.34 -1.51 5.85
C PHE A 62 5.27 -2.10 6.77
N ASP A 63 4.58 -1.25 7.54
CA ASP A 63 3.52 -1.69 8.46
C ASP A 63 2.37 -2.37 7.71
N LEU A 64 1.98 -1.82 6.56
CA LEU A 64 0.93 -2.39 5.73
C LEU A 64 1.33 -3.74 5.13
N SER A 65 2.56 -3.86 4.64
CA SER A 65 3.08 -5.14 4.12
C SER A 65 3.02 -6.24 5.18
N THR A 66 3.39 -5.90 6.42
CA THR A 66 3.36 -6.82 7.55
C THR A 66 1.93 -7.20 7.91
N ALA A 67 1.00 -6.24 7.88
CA ALA A 67 -0.41 -6.49 8.19
C ALA A 67 -1.09 -7.38 7.14
N ILE A 68 -0.87 -7.12 5.84
CA ILE A 68 -1.42 -7.93 4.75
C ILE A 68 -0.88 -9.36 4.86
N TYR A 69 0.44 -9.53 5.00
CA TYR A 69 1.05 -10.85 5.08
C TYR A 69 0.59 -11.62 6.32
N SER A 70 0.54 -10.98 7.48
CA SER A 70 0.08 -11.64 8.72
C SER A 70 -1.39 -12.06 8.64
N ALA A 71 -2.22 -11.34 7.87
CA ALA A 71 -3.61 -11.70 7.71
C ALA A 71 -3.80 -12.97 6.89
N VAL A 72 -2.86 -13.32 6.01
CA VAL A 72 -2.91 -14.53 5.16
C VAL A 72 -3.09 -15.77 6.02
N ASP A 73 -2.27 -15.94 7.06
CA ASP A 73 -2.30 -17.11 7.95
C ASP A 73 -3.64 -17.29 8.67
N THR A 74 -4.41 -16.21 8.84
CA THR A 74 -5.68 -16.22 9.56
C THR A 74 -6.91 -16.18 8.65
N SER A 75 -6.71 -16.19 7.33
CA SER A 75 -7.76 -15.84 6.36
C SER A 75 -8.47 -17.01 5.68
N GLY A 76 -8.01 -18.25 5.94
CA GLY A 76 -8.67 -19.46 5.45
C GLY A 76 -8.84 -19.44 3.93
N GLU A 77 -10.09 -19.53 3.46
CA GLU A 77 -10.43 -19.52 2.02
C GLU A 77 -10.01 -18.22 1.29
N LYS A 78 -9.73 -17.13 2.02
CA LYS A 78 -9.26 -15.86 1.45
C LYS A 78 -7.74 -15.73 1.37
N ALA A 79 -6.98 -16.74 1.80
CA ALA A 79 -5.51 -16.69 1.81
C ALA A 79 -4.93 -16.39 0.43
N ASP A 80 -5.38 -17.11 -0.61
CA ASP A 80 -4.90 -16.89 -1.97
C ASP A 80 -5.22 -15.49 -2.49
N TRP A 81 -6.40 -14.97 -2.16
CA TRP A 81 -6.78 -13.60 -2.54
C TRP A 81 -5.91 -12.56 -1.83
N LEU A 82 -5.65 -12.72 -0.53
CA LEU A 82 -4.77 -11.82 0.21
C LEU A 82 -3.32 -11.90 -0.24
N MET A 83 -2.80 -13.10 -0.56
CA MET A 83 -1.48 -13.26 -1.14
C MET A 83 -1.38 -12.53 -2.49
N ASN A 84 -2.40 -12.62 -3.34
CA ASN A 84 -2.44 -11.85 -4.58
C ASN A 84 -2.45 -10.33 -4.35
N MET A 85 -3.12 -9.84 -3.29
CA MET A 85 -3.07 -8.42 -2.91
C MET A 85 -1.70 -8.03 -2.38
N PHE A 86 -1.05 -8.89 -1.59
CA PHE A 86 0.29 -8.70 -1.08
C PHE A 86 1.32 -8.59 -2.20
N ASP A 87 1.29 -9.51 -3.17
CA ASP A 87 2.23 -9.50 -4.30
C ASP A 87 2.09 -8.22 -5.12
N LYS A 88 0.85 -7.82 -5.45
CA LYS A 88 0.58 -6.56 -6.15
C LYS A 88 1.07 -5.35 -5.36
N PHE A 89 0.86 -5.34 -4.05
CA PHE A 89 1.36 -4.27 -3.18
C PHE A 89 2.88 -4.18 -3.24
N CYS A 90 3.57 -5.32 -3.08
CA CYS A 90 5.03 -5.40 -3.10
C CYS A 90 5.62 -4.95 -4.45
N ASP A 91 5.00 -5.31 -5.57
CA ASP A 91 5.47 -4.88 -6.89
C ASP A 91 5.39 -3.36 -7.04
N ILE A 92 4.28 -2.73 -6.63
CA ILE A 92 4.12 -1.28 -6.72
C ILE A 92 5.04 -0.55 -5.74
N ALA A 93 5.21 -1.07 -4.53
CA ALA A 93 6.12 -0.50 -3.54
C ALA A 93 7.58 -0.62 -4.01
N ARG A 94 7.95 -1.74 -4.63
CA ARG A 94 9.28 -1.91 -5.22
C ARG A 94 9.54 -0.88 -6.29
N ASP A 95 8.58 -0.61 -7.17
CA ASP A 95 8.68 0.42 -8.21
C ASP A 95 8.89 1.85 -7.65
N TYR A 96 8.43 2.09 -6.41
CA TYR A 96 8.62 3.37 -5.71
C TYR A 96 10.05 3.50 -5.15
N PHE A 97 10.58 2.42 -4.59
CA PHE A 97 11.91 2.40 -3.94
C PHE A 97 13.04 1.90 -4.85
N SER A 98 12.73 1.45 -6.07
CA SER A 98 13.72 1.13 -7.08
C SER A 98 14.31 2.43 -7.61
N VAL A 99 15.35 2.89 -6.93
CA VAL A 99 16.32 3.83 -7.51
C VAL A 99 17.00 3.05 -8.63
N GLU A 100 16.72 3.38 -9.90
CA GLU A 100 17.70 3.08 -10.94
C GLU A 100 18.92 3.94 -10.61
N GLY A 101 19.91 3.31 -9.99
CA GLY A 101 21.22 3.91 -9.70
C GLY A 101 22.05 4.10 -10.95
#